data_AF-A0A7C5RP98-F1
#
_entry.id   AF-A0A7C5RP98-F1
#
_cell.length_a   1.000
_cell.length_b   1.000
_cell.length_c   1.000
_cell.angle_alpha   90.00
_cell.angle_beta   90.00
_cell.angle_gamma   90.00
#
_symmetry.space_group_name_H-M   'P 1'
#
loop_
_entity.id
_entity.type
_entity.pdbx_description
1 polymer ?
#
loop_
_entity_poly.entity_id
_entity_poly.type
_entity_poly.pdbx_seq_one_letter_code
_entity_poly.pdbx_strand_id
1 'polypeptide(L)'
;MVEVHGYVSGIRPRSAGTALVTLLSISTLSGEGYVAVLPDPPEWLDIGSKVTCNIEQIPGREKTLSVVAGLKPSTTLPDIVHVELVVESVRETPSGHILLEGKREDGGFFSYLLTPENVNIDAASLPCRAVALKATQRGVERVIAVLPVKNFQIMKRAKELMLRLRELEEQRPEQEFLKGPP
;
A
#
# COMPACT_ATOMS: atom_id res chain seq x y z
N MET A 1 19.87 -4.48 6.36
CA MET A 1 18.44 -4.73 6.64
C MET A 1 17.89 -3.50 7.33
N VAL A 2 16.69 -3.05 6.95
CA VAL A 2 16.01 -1.88 7.54
C VAL A 2 14.65 -2.34 8.05
N GLU A 3 14.35 -2.10 9.33
CA GLU A 3 13.00 -2.30 9.86
C GLU A 3 12.16 -1.05 9.55
N VAL A 4 11.00 -1.25 8.93
CA VAL A 4 10.09 -0.20 8.51
C VAL A 4 8.75 -0.39 9.21
N HIS A 5 8.24 0.68 9.80
CA HIS A 5 6.89 0.74 10.39
C HIS A 5 6.05 1.70 9.56
N GLY A 6 5.04 1.19 8.87
CA GLY A 6 4.22 2.02 8.01
C GLY A 6 2.90 1.38 7.61
N TYR A 7 2.22 2.05 6.69
CA TYR A 7 0.97 1.61 6.11
C TYR A 7 1.21 1.15 4.69
N VAL A 8 0.54 0.08 4.30
CA VAL A 8 0.57 -0.38 2.92
C VAL A 8 -0.10 0.67 2.03
N SER A 9 0.65 1.29 1.13
CA SER A 9 0.17 2.31 0.18
C SER A 9 -0.01 1.76 -1.24
N GLY A 10 0.42 0.51 -1.49
CA GLY A 10 0.24 -0.10 -2.80
C GLY A 10 0.56 -1.59 -2.80
N ILE A 11 -0.24 -2.34 -3.53
CA ILE A 11 -0.04 -3.77 -3.79
C ILE A 11 -0.20 -3.95 -5.30
N ARG A 12 0.82 -4.45 -5.99
CA ARG A 12 0.76 -4.71 -7.43
C ARG A 12 1.40 -6.04 -7.80
N PRO A 13 0.74 -6.90 -8.59
CA PRO A 13 1.39 -8.06 -9.15
C PRO A 13 2.44 -7.62 -10.16
N ARG A 14 3.57 -8.30 -10.20
CA ARG A 14 4.66 -8.10 -11.15
C ARG A 14 5.27 -9.44 -11.52
N SER A 15 5.57 -9.63 -12.80
CA SER A 15 6.36 -10.78 -13.22
C SER A 15 7.85 -10.52 -13.00
N ALA A 16 8.53 -11.45 -12.33
CA ALA A 16 9.97 -11.49 -12.16
C ALA A 16 10.49 -12.80 -12.76
N GLY A 17 10.76 -12.79 -14.07
CA GLY A 17 11.04 -14.02 -14.82
C GLY A 17 9.79 -14.90 -14.91
N THR A 18 9.89 -16.15 -14.44
CA THR A 18 8.78 -17.11 -14.39
C THR A 18 7.93 -17.01 -13.11
N ALA A 19 8.40 -16.27 -12.10
CA ALA A 19 7.68 -16.09 -10.84
C ALA A 19 6.78 -14.85 -10.89
N LEU A 20 5.56 -14.99 -10.37
CA LEU A 20 4.70 -13.86 -10.04
C LEU A 20 5.09 -13.37 -8.65
N VAL A 21 5.43 -12.10 -8.50
CA VAL A 21 5.77 -11.49 -7.22
C VAL A 21 4.90 -10.27 -6.96
N THR A 22 4.73 -9.92 -5.70
CA THR A 22 3.99 -8.71 -5.31
C THR A 22 4.96 -7.57 -5.10
N LEU A 23 4.76 -6.45 -5.79
CA LEU A 23 5.40 -5.20 -5.45
C LEU A 23 4.59 -4.50 -4.36
N LEU A 24 5.18 -4.36 -3.18
CA LEU A 24 4.59 -3.70 -2.03
C LEU A 24 5.15 -2.27 -1.92
N SER A 25 4.25 -1.30 -1.77
CA SER A 25 4.58 0.08 -1.40
C SER A 25 4.15 0.32 0.04
N ILE A 26 5.05 0.89 0.84
CA ILE A 26 4.83 1.19 2.25
C ILE A 26 5.14 2.66 2.48
N SER A 27 4.26 3.35 3.18
CA SER A 27 4.43 4.74 3.58
C SER A 27 4.49 4.83 5.09
N THR A 28 5.56 5.42 5.64
CA THR A 28 5.69 5.65 7.07
C THR A 28 4.91 6.89 7.51
N LEU A 29 4.74 7.06 8.83
CA LEU A 29 4.19 8.30 9.39
C LEU A 29 5.07 9.53 9.10
N SER A 30 6.39 9.34 9.04
CA SER A 30 7.37 10.38 8.70
C SER A 30 7.34 10.78 7.22
N GLY A 31 6.47 10.18 6.40
CA GLY A 31 6.38 10.45 4.97
C GLY A 31 7.41 9.72 4.12
N GLU A 32 8.22 8.84 4.68
CA GLU A 32 9.15 8.02 3.91
C GLU A 32 8.41 6.93 3.12
N GLY A 33 8.77 6.77 1.85
CA GLY A 33 8.21 5.77 0.96
C GLY A 33 9.18 4.64 0.70
N TYR A 34 8.72 3.41 0.86
CA TYR A 34 9.50 2.20 0.56
C TYR A 34 8.79 1.38 -0.50
N VAL A 35 9.56 0.84 -1.43
CA VAL A 35 9.07 -0.10 -2.44
C VAL A 35 9.93 -1.36 -2.33
N ALA A 36 9.28 -2.50 -2.11
CA ALA A 36 9.94 -3.79 -1.98
C ALA A 36 9.13 -4.91 -2.60
N VAL A 37 9.82 -5.97 -3.01
CA VAL A 37 9.22 -7.19 -3.54
C VAL A 37 8.84 -8.09 -2.37
N LEU A 38 7.60 -8.54 -2.36
CA LEU A 38 7.02 -9.50 -1.45
C LEU A 38 6.66 -10.77 -2.26
N PRO A 39 7.43 -11.86 -2.12
CA PRO A 39 7.19 -13.08 -2.87
C PRO A 39 5.83 -13.71 -2.55
N ASP A 40 5.48 -13.78 -1.27
CA ASP A 40 4.25 -14.42 -0.80
C ASP A 40 3.47 -13.48 0.14
N PRO A 41 2.46 -12.75 -0.37
CA PRO A 41 1.67 -11.85 0.46
C PRO A 41 0.73 -12.63 1.39
N PRO A 42 0.67 -12.30 2.70
CA PRO A 42 -0.30 -12.91 3.60
C PRO A 42 -1.72 -12.39 3.34
N GLU A 43 -2.74 -13.18 3.66
CA GLU A 43 -4.14 -12.88 3.30
C GLU A 43 -4.73 -11.67 4.00
N TRP A 44 -4.25 -11.40 5.22
CA TRP A 44 -4.62 -10.22 5.98
C TRP A 44 -4.07 -8.92 5.38
N LEU A 45 -3.09 -9.01 4.47
CA LEU A 45 -2.46 -7.84 3.88
C LEU A 45 -3.44 -7.14 2.95
N ASP A 46 -3.75 -5.91 3.29
CA ASP A 46 -4.53 -5.01 2.48
C ASP A 46 -3.89 -3.62 2.43
N ILE A 47 -4.33 -2.80 1.48
CA ILE A 47 -4.04 -1.37 1.47
C ILE A 47 -4.44 -0.78 2.81
N GLY A 48 -3.62 0.13 3.33
CA GLY A 48 -3.74 0.77 4.63
C GLY A 48 -3.47 -0.16 5.82
N SER A 49 -3.18 -1.44 5.59
CA SER A 49 -2.75 -2.32 6.68
C SER A 49 -1.55 -1.73 7.39
N LYS A 50 -1.62 -1.72 8.72
CA LYS A 50 -0.54 -1.35 9.61
C LYS A 50 0.48 -2.47 9.59
N VAL A 51 1.70 -2.18 9.14
CA VAL A 51 2.73 -3.20 8.99
C VAL A 51 4.03 -2.80 9.65
N THR A 52 4.70 -3.80 10.20
CA THR A 52 6.14 -3.76 10.47
C THR A 52 6.79 -4.75 9.52
N CYS A 53 7.79 -4.31 8.77
CA CYS A 53 8.50 -5.18 7.85
C CYS A 53 10.01 -4.96 7.86
N ASN A 54 10.75 -6.03 7.58
CA ASN A 54 12.18 -5.96 7.35
C ASN A 54 12.45 -5.94 5.86
N ILE A 55 13.10 -4.87 5.39
CA ILE A 55 13.51 -4.73 3.99
C ILE A 55 15.01 -5.03 3.88
N GLU A 56 15.33 -5.97 3.01
CA GLU A 56 16.68 -6.30 2.61
C GLU A 56 16.97 -5.83 1.20
N GLN A 57 18.22 -5.45 0.96
CA GLN A 57 18.72 -5.08 -0.36
C GLN A 57 19.49 -6.27 -0.90
N ILE A 58 18.93 -6.95 -1.90
CA ILE A 58 19.57 -8.10 -2.54
C ILE A 58 20.20 -7.62 -3.84
N PRO A 59 21.49 -7.91 -4.09
CA PRO A 59 22.11 -7.60 -5.37
C PRO A 59 21.45 -8.41 -6.49
N GLY A 60 20.78 -7.71 -7.42
CA GLY A 60 20.25 -8.31 -8.64
C GLY A 60 21.25 -8.20 -9.79
N ARG A 61 20.98 -8.93 -10.89
CA ARG A 61 21.85 -8.94 -12.09
C ARG A 61 22.05 -7.56 -12.73
N GLU A 62 21.08 -6.66 -12.60
CA GLU A 62 21.13 -5.32 -13.21
C GLU A 62 20.99 -4.18 -12.19
N LYS A 63 20.27 -4.40 -11.08
CA LYS A 63 20.07 -3.43 -10.00
C LYS A 63 19.86 -4.15 -8.68
N THR A 64 20.16 -3.46 -7.59
CA THR A 64 19.79 -3.89 -6.23
C THR A 64 18.26 -3.91 -6.11
N LEU A 65 17.74 -5.02 -5.58
CA LEU A 65 16.33 -5.26 -5.37
C LEU A 65 16.00 -5.17 -3.87
N SER A 66 15.07 -4.29 -3.51
CA SER A 66 14.48 -4.30 -2.17
C SER A 66 13.54 -5.51 -2.04
N VAL A 67 13.73 -6.37 -1.05
CA VAL A 67 12.90 -7.54 -0.76
C VAL A 67 12.40 -7.49 0.67
N VAL A 68 11.14 -7.84 0.86
CA VAL A 68 10.54 -7.99 2.19
C VAL A 68 10.98 -9.34 2.78
N ALA A 69 11.88 -9.31 3.76
CA ALA A 69 12.40 -10.48 4.46
C ALA A 69 11.50 -10.93 5.63
N GLY A 70 10.64 -10.03 6.12
CA GLY A 70 9.64 -10.36 7.13
C GLY A 70 8.54 -9.30 7.15
N LEU A 71 7.29 -9.72 7.38
CA LEU A 71 6.11 -8.86 7.37
C LEU A 71 5.14 -9.30 8.47
N LYS A 72 4.75 -8.38 9.34
CA LYS A 72 3.77 -8.62 10.40
C LYS A 72 2.82 -7.43 10.56
N PRO A 73 1.59 -7.65 11.08
CA PRO A 73 0.72 -6.56 11.47
C PRO A 73 1.39 -5.71 12.57
N SER A 74 1.28 -4.39 12.47
CA SER A 74 1.76 -3.47 13.49
C SER A 74 0.64 -3.11 14.47
N THR A 75 0.96 -3.19 15.76
CA THR A 75 0.08 -2.74 16.86
C THR A 75 0.46 -1.38 17.42
N THR A 76 1.59 -0.81 16.98
CA THR A 76 2.13 0.47 17.47
C THR A 76 1.68 1.65 16.62
N LEU A 77 1.27 1.39 15.38
CA LEU A 77 0.76 2.43 14.49
C LEU A 77 -0.69 2.79 14.84
N PRO A 78 -1.05 4.09 14.80
CA PRO A 78 -2.41 4.55 15.00
C PRO A 78 -3.35 3.99 13.94
N ASP A 79 -4.63 3.88 14.29
CA ASP A 79 -5.66 3.44 13.35
C ASP A 79 -5.88 4.47 12.25
N ILE A 80 -6.19 3.96 11.07
CA ILE A 80 -6.47 4.78 9.90
C ILE A 80 -7.95 4.72 9.53
N VAL A 81 -8.46 5.83 9.01
CA VAL A 81 -9.76 5.86 8.34
C VAL A 81 -9.52 5.74 6.84
N HIS A 82 -10.11 4.72 6.22
CA HIS A 82 -10.11 4.58 4.77
C HIS A 82 -11.18 5.50 4.17
N VAL A 83 -10.77 6.33 3.21
CA VAL A 83 -11.72 7.17 2.49
C VAL A 83 -11.43 7.07 1.01
N GLU A 84 -12.39 6.54 0.27
CA GLU A 84 -12.38 6.51 -1.18
C GLU A 84 -12.78 7.87 -1.74
N LEU A 85 -11.88 8.48 -2.50
CA LEU A 85 -12.04 9.85 -2.96
C LEU A 85 -11.53 10.01 -4.38
N VAL A 86 -12.18 10.88 -5.14
CA VAL A 86 -11.64 11.47 -6.37
C VAL A 86 -10.95 12.76 -5.97
N VAL A 87 -9.62 12.74 -5.92
CA VAL A 87 -8.82 13.96 -5.73
C VAL A 87 -8.89 14.79 -7.00
N GLU A 88 -9.43 16.00 -6.90
CA GLU A 88 -9.55 16.94 -8.01
C GLU A 88 -8.47 18.03 -7.94
N SER A 89 -8.01 18.39 -6.73
CA SER A 89 -6.99 19.42 -6.53
C SER A 89 -6.05 19.09 -5.38
N VAL A 90 -4.76 19.36 -5.59
CA VAL A 90 -3.71 19.37 -4.57
C VAL A 90 -3.01 20.71 -4.68
N ARG A 91 -3.01 21.51 -3.61
CA ARG A 91 -2.38 22.84 -3.60
C ARG A 91 -1.60 23.06 -2.32
N GLU A 92 -0.46 23.71 -2.42
CA GLU A 92 0.25 24.20 -1.24
C GLU A 92 -0.27 25.59 -0.86
N THR A 93 -0.49 25.82 0.42
CA THR A 93 -0.92 27.09 0.98
C THR A 93 0.29 27.97 1.31
N PRO A 94 0.12 29.31 1.44
CA PRO A 94 1.23 30.20 1.79
C PRO A 94 1.93 29.88 3.11
N SER A 95 1.26 29.17 4.03
CA SER A 95 1.82 28.71 5.30
C SER A 95 2.53 27.35 5.20
N GLY A 96 2.67 26.79 4.00
CA GLY A 96 3.32 25.50 3.75
C GLY A 96 2.44 24.28 3.99
N HIS A 97 1.17 24.45 4.39
CA HIS A 97 0.21 23.34 4.47
C HIS A 97 -0.23 22.90 3.08
N ILE A 98 -0.60 21.62 2.94
CA ILE A 98 -1.15 21.08 1.70
C ILE A 98 -2.68 21.00 1.81
N LEU A 99 -3.38 21.63 0.88
CA LEU A 99 -4.81 21.56 0.69
C LEU A 99 -5.15 20.48 -0.34
N LEU A 100 -5.93 19.48 0.08
CA LEU A 100 -6.42 18.39 -0.74
C LEU A 100 -7.93 18.49 -0.90
N GLU A 101 -8.41 18.61 -2.14
CA GLU A 101 -9.83 18.79 -2.43
C GLU A 101 -10.32 17.83 -3.51
N GLY A 102 -11.61 17.53 -3.44
CA GLY A 102 -12.28 16.76 -4.48
C GLY A 102 -13.63 16.23 -4.03
N LYS A 103 -14.01 15.07 -4.57
CA LYS A 103 -15.33 14.45 -4.37
C LYS A 103 -15.22 13.08 -3.74
N ARG A 104 -16.17 12.79 -2.86
CA ARG A 104 -16.48 11.47 -2.32
C ARG A 104 -17.35 10.72 -3.32
N GLU A 105 -17.40 9.40 -3.19
CA GLU A 105 -18.25 8.54 -4.03
C GLU A 105 -19.74 8.85 -3.85
N ASP A 106 -20.15 9.25 -2.64
CA ASP A 106 -21.53 9.66 -2.31
C ASP A 106 -21.93 11.03 -2.92
N GLY A 107 -21.05 11.66 -3.70
CA GLY A 107 -21.26 12.97 -4.31
C GLY A 107 -20.93 14.16 -3.41
N GLY A 108 -20.55 13.92 -2.15
CA GLY A 108 -20.11 14.98 -1.24
C GLY A 108 -18.74 15.55 -1.62
N PHE A 109 -18.52 16.83 -1.39
CA PHE A 109 -17.20 17.43 -1.51
C PHE A 109 -16.37 17.22 -0.25
N PHE A 110 -15.06 17.11 -0.40
CA PHE A 110 -14.13 17.13 0.73
C PHE A 110 -13.04 18.18 0.52
N SER A 111 -12.53 18.70 1.64
CA SER A 111 -11.39 19.60 1.69
C SER A 111 -10.61 19.29 2.96
N TYR A 112 -9.36 18.86 2.80
CA TYR A 112 -8.44 18.55 3.91
C TYR A 112 -7.25 19.49 3.87
N LEU A 113 -6.95 20.11 5.02
CA LEU A 113 -5.71 20.86 5.23
C LEU A 113 -4.71 19.98 5.97
N LEU A 114 -3.52 19.84 5.41
CA LEU A 114 -2.52 18.87 5.81
C LEU A 114 -1.23 19.56 6.22
N THR A 115 -0.58 19.10 7.29
CA THR A 115 0.74 19.57 7.69
C THR A 115 1.84 18.92 6.86
N PRO A 116 2.80 19.69 6.29
CA PRO A 116 3.79 19.18 5.34
C PRO A 116 4.71 18.11 5.93
N GLU A 117 4.89 18.11 7.26
CA GLU A 117 5.77 17.22 8.01
C GLU A 117 5.41 15.73 7.88
N ASN A 118 4.18 15.39 7.46
CA ASN A 118 3.69 14.01 7.44
C ASN A 118 2.85 13.69 6.19
N VAL A 119 3.17 14.31 5.05
CA VAL A 119 2.42 14.17 3.81
C VAL A 119 3.31 13.64 2.71
N ASN A 120 3.16 12.36 2.36
CA ASN A 120 3.76 11.80 1.15
C ASN A 120 2.69 11.69 0.06
N ILE A 121 2.61 12.71 -0.78
CA ILE A 121 1.77 12.69 -1.98
C ILE A 121 2.66 12.27 -3.15
N ASP A 122 2.47 11.04 -3.63
CA ASP A 122 2.99 10.61 -4.91
C ASP A 122 2.18 11.29 -6.04
N ALA A 123 2.45 12.57 -6.27
CA ALA A 123 1.81 13.41 -7.28
C ALA A 123 2.23 13.05 -8.71
N ALA A 124 3.31 12.26 -8.88
CA ALA A 124 3.84 11.88 -10.18
C ALA A 124 2.87 10.99 -10.99
N SER A 125 1.79 10.53 -10.37
CA SER A 125 0.69 9.88 -11.07
C SER A 125 -0.66 10.25 -10.47
N LEU A 126 -1.16 11.44 -10.80
CA LEU A 126 -2.59 11.71 -10.69
C LEU A 126 -3.37 10.68 -11.54
N PRO A 127 -4.40 10.02 -10.98
CA PRO A 127 -4.92 10.20 -9.62
C PRO A 127 -4.09 9.39 -8.59
N CYS A 128 -3.59 10.09 -7.55
CA CYS A 128 -2.61 9.63 -6.54
C CYS A 128 -2.89 8.22 -6.00
N ARG A 129 -1.93 7.29 -5.98
CA ARG A 129 -2.23 5.85 -5.78
C ARG A 129 -2.65 5.40 -4.38
N ALA A 130 -2.15 6.04 -3.32
CA ALA A 130 -2.68 6.01 -1.96
C ALA A 130 -1.96 7.10 -1.17
N VAL A 131 -2.66 7.83 -0.30
CA VAL A 131 -2.01 8.82 0.58
C VAL A 131 -2.32 8.47 2.02
N ALA A 132 -1.32 8.11 2.82
CA ALA A 132 -1.44 8.08 4.27
C ALA A 132 -1.23 9.51 4.78
N LEU A 133 -2.27 10.12 5.33
CA LEU A 133 -2.30 11.53 5.69
C LEU A 133 -2.55 11.67 7.17
N LYS A 134 -1.65 12.35 7.90
CA LYS A 134 -2.00 12.90 9.20
C LYS A 134 -2.81 14.19 8.96
N ALA A 135 -4.11 14.16 9.26
CA ALA A 135 -5.02 15.27 9.10
C ALA A 135 -5.53 15.76 10.45
N THR A 136 -5.63 17.08 10.63
CA THR A 136 -6.26 17.69 11.80
C THR A 136 -7.57 18.31 11.38
N GLN A 137 -8.69 17.68 11.76
CA GLN A 137 -10.03 18.20 11.44
C GLN A 137 -10.80 18.45 12.73
N ARG A 138 -11.25 19.69 12.94
CA ARG A 138 -11.99 20.12 14.16
C ARG A 138 -11.25 19.77 15.46
N GLY A 139 -9.92 19.89 15.46
CA GLY A 139 -9.07 19.61 16.63
C GLY A 139 -8.77 18.13 16.88
N VAL A 140 -9.19 17.23 15.99
CA VAL A 140 -8.88 15.79 16.09
C VAL A 140 -7.80 15.43 15.06
N GLU A 141 -6.70 14.86 15.54
CA GLU A 141 -5.69 14.23 14.67
C GLU A 141 -6.18 12.86 14.21
N ARG A 142 -6.20 12.62 12.89
CA ARG A 142 -6.56 11.34 12.28
C ARG A 142 -5.54 10.97 11.22
N VAL A 143 -5.28 9.68 11.09
CA VAL A 143 -4.56 9.17 9.92
C VAL A 143 -5.60 8.71 8.90
N ILE A 144 -5.52 9.22 7.67
CA ILE A 144 -6.47 8.95 6.59
C ILE A 144 -5.73 8.29 5.45
N ALA A 145 -6.23 7.15 4.96
CA ALA A 145 -5.79 6.58 3.69
C ALA A 145 -6.71 7.04 2.56
N VAL A 146 -6.18 7.86 1.65
CA VAL A 146 -6.91 8.37 0.48
C VAL A 146 -6.57 7.54 -0.74
N LEU A 147 -7.58 6.96 -1.38
CA LEU A 147 -7.42 6.06 -2.54
C LEU A 147 -8.33 6.49 -3.69
N PRO A 148 -7.83 6.59 -4.94
CA PRO A 148 -8.68 6.82 -6.10
C PRO A 148 -9.55 5.61 -6.35
N VAL A 149 -10.84 5.83 -6.56
CA VAL A 149 -11.84 4.77 -6.81
C VAL A 149 -11.37 3.77 -7.87
N LYS A 150 -10.87 4.24 -9.02
CA LYS A 150 -10.39 3.35 -10.10
C LYS A 150 -9.19 2.49 -9.67
N ASN A 151 -8.24 3.08 -8.93
CA ASN A 151 -7.08 2.34 -8.44
C ASN A 151 -7.50 1.35 -7.37
N PHE A 152 -8.40 1.74 -6.46
CA PHE A 152 -8.96 0.86 -5.44
C PHE A 152 -9.63 -0.37 -6.09
N GLN A 153 -10.43 -0.17 -7.13
CA GLN A 153 -11.03 -1.27 -7.89
C GLN A 153 -10.00 -2.16 -8.60
N ILE A 154 -8.96 -1.59 -9.22
CA ILE A 154 -7.88 -2.37 -9.83
C ILE A 154 -7.12 -3.18 -8.76
N MET A 155 -6.85 -2.57 -7.61
CA MET A 155 -6.14 -3.20 -6.49
C MET A 155 -6.97 -4.31 -5.84
N LYS A 156 -8.27 -4.07 -5.64
CA LYS A 156 -9.23 -5.09 -5.20
C LYS A 156 -9.23 -6.29 -6.14
N ARG A 157 -9.31 -6.06 -7.45
CA ARG A 157 -9.24 -7.12 -8.47
C ARG A 157 -7.90 -7.85 -8.47
N ALA A 158 -6.79 -7.14 -8.27
CA ALA A 158 -5.48 -7.76 -8.16
C ALA A 158 -5.39 -8.68 -6.92
N LYS A 159 -5.94 -8.25 -5.78
CA LYS A 159 -6.06 -9.07 -4.57
C LYS A 159 -6.93 -10.31 -4.82
N GLU A 160 -8.11 -10.14 -5.41
CA GLU A 160 -9.01 -11.24 -5.76
C GLU A 160 -8.34 -12.25 -6.71
N LEU A 161 -7.58 -11.76 -7.70
CA LEU A 161 -6.81 -12.62 -8.60
C LEU A 161 -5.73 -13.41 -7.86
N MET A 162 -4.99 -12.78 -6.96
CA MET A 162 -3.95 -13.43 -6.16
C MET A 162 -4.53 -14.54 -5.27
N LEU A 163 -5.67 -14.27 -4.61
CA LEU A 163 -6.37 -15.27 -3.80
C LEU A 163 -6.79 -16.47 -4.65
N ARG A 164 -7.40 -16.23 -5.81
CA ARG A 164 -7.79 -17.31 -6.74
C ARG A 164 -6.60 -18.11 -7.25
N LEU A 165 -5.47 -17.46 -7.53
CA LEU A 165 -4.26 -18.17 -7.97
C LEU A 165 -3.73 -19.08 -6.85
N ARG A 166 -3.74 -18.63 -5.59
CA ARG A 166 -3.36 -19.47 -4.45
C ARG A 166 -4.34 -20.64 -4.27
N GLU A 167 -5.65 -20.39 -4.32
CA GLU A 167 -6.67 -21.45 -4.25
C GLU A 167 -6.47 -22.50 -5.35
N LEU A 168 -6.14 -22.08 -6.58
CA LEU A 168 -5.86 -22.99 -7.69
C LEU A 168 -4.55 -23.77 -7.52
N GLU A 169 -3.52 -23.17 -6.92
CA GLU A 169 -2.28 -23.87 -6.59
C GLU A 169 -2.49 -24.92 -5.49
N GLU A 170 -3.30 -24.62 -4.48
CA GLU A 170 -3.68 -25.57 -3.43
C GLU A 170 -4.58 -26.69 -3.95
N GLN A 171 -5.39 -26.41 -4.97
CA GLN A 171 -6.28 -27.39 -5.60
C GLN A 171 -5.61 -28.26 -6.67
N ARG A 172 -4.30 -28.11 -6.94
CA ARG A 172 -3.57 -28.99 -7.86
C ARG A 172 -3.29 -30.34 -7.19
N PRO A 173 -4.08 -31.40 -7.46
CA PRO A 173 -3.91 -32.72 -6.83
C PRO A 173 -2.62 -33.40 -7.30
N GLU A 174 -2.00 -32.85 -8.35
CA GLU A 174 -0.82 -33.35 -9.05
C GLU A 174 0.44 -33.31 -8.18
N GLN A 175 0.45 -32.48 -7.12
CA GLN A 175 1.53 -32.46 -6.13
C GLN A 175 1.36 -33.52 -5.03
N GLU A 176 0.15 -34.03 -4.77
CA GLU A 176 -0.05 -35.16 -3.84
C GLU A 176 0.50 -36.48 -4.43
N PHE A 177 0.47 -36.65 -5.76
CA PHE A 177 0.99 -37.83 -6.44
C PHE A 177 2.53 -37.93 -6.48
N LEU A 178 3.26 -36.87 -6.14
CA LEU A 178 4.74 -36.86 -6.10
C LEU A 178 5.33 -37.18 -4.72
N LYS A 179 4.50 -37.31 -3.67
CA LYS A 179 4.91 -37.96 -2.42
C LYS A 179 4.81 -39.46 -2.61
N GLY A 180 5.86 -40.04 -3.18
CA GLY A 180 6.02 -41.49 -3.27
C GLY A 180 5.91 -42.17 -1.90
N PRO A 181 5.54 -43.47 -1.85
CA PRO A 181 5.39 -44.21 -0.59
C PRO A 181 6.73 -44.31 0.19
N PRO A 182 6.68 -44.53 1.51
CA PRO A 182 7.83 -44.48 2.42
C PRO A 182 8.93 -45.49 2.12
#